data_AF-A0A3C1URT0-F1
#
_entry.id   AF-A0A3C1URT0-F1
#
_cell.length_a   1.000
_cell.length_b   1.000
_cell.length_c   1.000
_cell.angle_alpha   90.00
_cell.angle_beta   90.00
_cell.angle_gamma   90.00
#
_symmetry.space_group_name_H-M   'P 1'
#
loop_
_entity.id
_entity.type
_entity.pdbx_description
1 polymer ?
#
loop_
_entity_poly.entity_id
_entity_poly.type
_entity_poly.pdbx_seq_one_letter_code
_entity_poly.pdbx_strand_id
1 'polypeptide(L)'
;MQPGVGYRLGYYFLWGHGTEKDLRDRSADYQDDPWPWDSPQRATDDTNLPLISDVIEKGTVNPPITSSPHGATGPVKSGENSFPEPETIKSQGGHVGLVDGSVNWRKQSEMRPHNATIPSGRIIGYW
;
A
#
# COMPACT_ATOMS: atom_id res chain seq x y z
N MET A 1 -22.81 -13.82 -1.85
CA MET A 1 -22.30 -12.48 -2.19
C MET A 1 -23.13 -11.49 -1.38
N GLN A 2 -22.55 -10.75 -0.43
CA GLN A 2 -23.33 -9.73 0.28
C GLN A 2 -23.62 -8.57 -0.68
N PRO A 3 -24.90 -8.20 -0.90
CA PRO A 3 -25.24 -6.99 -1.64
C PRO A 3 -24.82 -5.76 -0.83
N GLY A 4 -24.11 -4.80 -1.45
CA GLY A 4 -24.04 -3.43 -0.93
C GLY A 4 -22.65 -2.82 -0.74
N VAL A 5 -21.56 -3.60 -0.79
CA VAL A 5 -20.21 -3.04 -0.60
C VAL A 5 -19.46 -3.10 -1.93
N GLY A 6 -19.27 -1.95 -2.57
CA GLY A 6 -18.43 -1.80 -3.76
C GLY A 6 -16.95 -2.14 -3.51
N TYR A 7 -16.11 -1.97 -4.54
CA TYR A 7 -14.66 -2.05 -4.40
C TYR A 7 -14.06 -0.66 -4.31
N ARG A 8 -13.07 -0.50 -3.44
CA ARG A 8 -12.26 0.71 -3.37
C ARG A 8 -11.16 0.62 -4.42
N LEU A 9 -11.10 1.62 -5.29
CA LEU A 9 -10.06 1.79 -6.28
C LEU A 9 -9.53 3.21 -6.15
N GLY A 10 -8.26 3.40 -6.47
CA GLY A 10 -7.59 4.69 -6.38
C GLY A 10 -6.09 4.49 -6.25
N TYR A 11 -5.40 5.58 -5.94
CA TYR A 11 -3.98 5.57 -5.68
C TYR A 11 -3.66 6.26 -4.35
N TYR A 12 -2.67 5.74 -3.65
CA TYR A 12 -1.96 6.49 -2.63
C TYR A 12 -1.11 7.56 -3.31
N PHE A 13 -1.18 8.79 -2.80
CA PHE A 13 -0.27 9.88 -3.16
C PHE A 13 0.84 9.94 -2.11
N LEU A 14 2.03 9.49 -2.49
CA LEU A 14 3.13 9.24 -1.57
C LEU A 14 4.09 10.44 -1.47
N TRP A 15 3.99 11.43 -2.36
CA TRP A 15 4.90 12.59 -2.37
C TRP A 15 4.77 13.51 -1.14
N GLY A 16 5.90 14.03 -0.69
CA GLY A 16 5.96 15.21 0.18
C GLY A 16 5.65 14.93 1.64
N HIS A 17 5.65 13.65 2.04
CA HIS A 17 5.51 13.26 3.44
C HIS A 17 6.86 13.33 4.14
N GLY A 18 6.86 13.81 5.39
CA GLY A 18 8.07 14.06 6.19
C GLY A 18 8.72 12.78 6.71
N THR A 19 9.31 12.00 5.81
CA THR A 19 9.96 10.72 6.11
C THR A 19 11.18 10.87 7.00
N GLU A 20 11.81 12.05 7.06
CA GLU A 20 12.99 12.35 7.89
C GLU A 20 12.73 12.21 9.40
N LYS A 21 11.47 12.29 9.83
CA LYS A 21 11.08 12.10 11.23
C LYS A 21 11.02 10.63 11.62
N ASP A 22 10.92 9.73 10.65
CA ASP A 22 11.03 8.30 10.86
C ASP A 22 12.51 7.89 10.85
N LEU A 23 13.06 7.73 12.05
CA LEU A 23 14.48 7.41 12.30
C LEU A 23 14.79 5.92 12.12
N ARG A 24 13.79 5.10 11.76
CA ARG A 24 13.98 3.67 11.51
C ARG A 24 14.85 3.44 10.27
N ASP A 25 15.68 2.40 10.34
CA ASP A 25 16.63 2.03 9.28
C ASP A 25 15.89 1.48 8.05
N ARG A 26 15.98 2.14 6.91
CA ARG A 26 15.30 1.75 5.66
C ARG A 26 15.90 0.49 5.01
N SER A 27 17.05 0.02 5.48
CA SER A 27 17.72 -1.18 5.00
C SER A 27 17.48 -2.42 5.86
N ALA A 28 16.87 -2.26 7.04
CA ALA A 28 16.53 -3.37 7.92
C ALA A 28 15.34 -4.17 7.37
N ASP A 29 15.27 -5.45 7.76
CA ASP A 29 14.14 -6.32 7.45
C ASP A 29 13.07 -6.22 8.56
N TYR A 30 11.93 -5.63 8.22
CA TYR A 30 10.78 -5.51 9.12
C TYR A 30 9.77 -6.65 8.95
N GLN A 31 10.02 -7.62 8.06
CA GLN A 31 9.07 -8.68 7.73
C GLN A 31 7.68 -8.08 7.39
N ASP A 32 6.64 -8.53 8.11
CA ASP A 32 5.25 -8.09 7.96
C ASP A 32 4.92 -6.82 8.78
N ASP A 33 5.86 -6.33 9.59
CA ASP A 33 5.68 -5.07 10.31
C ASP A 33 5.81 -3.88 9.34
N PRO A 34 5.06 -2.78 9.55
CA PRO A 34 5.12 -1.63 8.66
C PRO A 34 6.53 -1.05 8.53
N TRP A 35 7.03 -0.99 7.30
CA TRP A 35 8.30 -0.41 6.94
C TRP A 35 8.31 1.12 7.10
N PRO A 36 9.49 1.74 7.19
CA PRO A 36 9.62 3.19 7.12
C PRO A 36 9.14 3.70 5.76
N TRP A 37 8.50 4.87 5.75
CA TRP A 37 8.09 5.49 4.49
C TRP A 37 9.31 5.77 3.60
N ASP A 38 9.20 5.35 2.34
CA ASP A 38 10.23 5.41 1.29
C ASP A 38 9.78 6.29 0.11
N SER A 39 9.18 7.44 0.41
CA SER A 39 8.61 8.34 -0.59
C SER A 39 9.48 9.57 -0.90
N PRO A 40 9.38 10.15 -2.10
CA PRO A 40 10.09 11.38 -2.46
C PRO A 40 9.52 12.62 -1.77
N GLN A 41 10.38 13.59 -1.49
CA GLN A 41 9.99 14.94 -1.06
C GLN A 41 10.21 15.98 -2.16
N ARG A 42 11.08 15.69 -3.13
CA ARG A 42 11.46 16.57 -4.23
C ARG A 42 11.51 15.80 -5.55
N ALA A 43 11.35 16.53 -6.65
CA ALA A 43 11.43 15.95 -8.01
C ALA A 43 12.83 15.46 -8.38
N THR A 44 13.84 15.90 -7.62
CA THR A 44 15.24 15.58 -7.83
C THR A 44 15.75 14.52 -6.86
N ASP A 45 14.87 13.92 -6.05
CA ASP A 45 15.23 12.77 -5.22
C ASP A 45 15.45 11.54 -6.12
N ASP A 46 15.81 10.40 -5.51
CA ASP A 46 16.06 9.16 -6.26
C ASP A 46 14.86 8.83 -7.16
N THR A 47 15.16 8.65 -8.45
CA THR A 47 14.17 8.40 -9.51
C THR A 47 13.35 7.13 -9.28
N ASN A 48 13.87 6.20 -8.47
CA ASN A 48 13.21 4.94 -8.16
C ASN A 48 12.25 4.99 -6.97
N LEU A 49 12.09 6.14 -6.30
CA LEU A 49 11.19 6.24 -5.15
C LEU A 49 9.72 6.17 -5.58
N PRO A 50 8.88 5.40 -4.87
CA PRO A 50 7.44 5.37 -5.06
C PRO A 50 6.79 6.75 -4.89
N LEU A 51 6.21 7.26 -5.97
CA LEU A 51 5.47 8.51 -6.02
C LEU A 51 3.97 8.30 -5.78
N ILE A 52 3.43 7.25 -6.40
CA ILE A 52 2.04 6.81 -6.27
C ILE A 52 2.00 5.28 -6.28
N SER A 53 0.98 4.70 -5.63
CA SER A 53 0.72 3.25 -5.69
C SER A 53 -0.77 3.00 -5.77
N ASP A 54 -1.18 1.93 -6.46
CA ASP A 54 -2.55 1.41 -6.36
C ASP A 54 -2.95 1.20 -4.89
N VAL A 55 -4.22 1.46 -4.55
CA VAL A 55 -4.71 1.27 -3.16
C VAL A 55 -4.85 -0.23 -2.85
N ILE A 56 -3.79 -0.80 -2.30
CA ILE A 56 -3.78 -2.10 -1.63
C ILE A 56 -3.64 -1.81 -0.14
N GLU A 57 -4.62 -2.20 0.68
CA GLU A 57 -4.64 -1.81 2.09
C GLU A 57 -5.36 -2.81 2.99
N LYS A 58 -4.93 -2.88 4.25
CA LYS A 58 -5.65 -3.51 5.38
C LYS A 58 -6.03 -2.46 6.42
N GLY A 59 -7.18 -2.66 7.07
CA GLY A 59 -7.64 -1.77 8.15
C GLY A 59 -8.34 -0.51 7.67
N THR A 60 -8.87 -0.53 6.44
CA THR A 60 -9.77 0.51 5.93
C THR A 60 -10.82 0.92 6.97
N VAL A 61 -11.27 2.18 7.03
CA VAL A 61 -12.23 2.58 8.08
C VAL A 61 -13.68 2.21 7.74
N ASN A 62 -14.08 2.32 6.47
CA ASN A 62 -15.45 2.09 6.05
C ASN A 62 -15.50 1.50 4.62
N PRO A 63 -15.83 0.21 4.47
CA PRO A 63 -15.93 -0.81 5.53
C PRO A 63 -14.53 -1.21 6.06
N PRO A 64 -14.44 -1.80 7.26
CA PRO A 64 -13.19 -2.33 7.79
C PRO A 64 -12.76 -3.64 7.14
N ILE A 65 -11.92 -3.57 6.11
CA ILE A 65 -11.49 -4.73 5.32
C ILE A 65 -10.00 -4.67 4.97
N THR A 66 -9.47 -5.78 4.46
CA THR A 66 -8.35 -5.80 3.52
C THR A 66 -8.91 -5.78 2.11
N SER A 67 -8.35 -4.97 1.22
CA SER A 67 -8.77 -4.90 -0.19
C SER A 67 -7.60 -4.69 -1.13
N SER A 68 -7.74 -5.23 -2.34
CA SER A 68 -6.81 -5.03 -3.45
C SER A 68 -7.58 -4.92 -4.77
N PRO A 69 -7.18 -4.02 -5.68
CA PRO A 69 -7.78 -3.88 -7.00
C PRO A 69 -7.54 -5.10 -7.90
N HIS A 70 -6.49 -5.89 -7.65
CA HIS A 70 -6.05 -6.92 -8.59
C HIS A 70 -5.87 -8.28 -7.89
N GLY A 71 -6.92 -9.10 -7.94
CA GLY A 71 -6.81 -10.56 -7.90
C GLY A 71 -6.80 -11.16 -9.31
N ALA A 72 -6.79 -12.48 -9.41
CA ALA A 72 -6.70 -13.20 -10.70
C ALA A 72 -7.81 -12.83 -11.72
N THR A 73 -8.97 -12.39 -11.24
CA THR A 73 -10.13 -12.04 -12.08
C THR A 73 -10.73 -10.68 -11.72
N GLY A 74 -9.93 -9.76 -11.19
CA GLY A 74 -10.35 -8.44 -10.74
C GLY A 74 -10.28 -8.25 -9.23
N PRO A 75 -10.95 -7.24 -8.67
CA PRO A 75 -10.78 -6.83 -7.27
C PRO A 75 -11.10 -7.93 -6.25
N VAL A 76 -10.35 -7.94 -5.17
CA VAL A 76 -10.49 -8.89 -4.05
C VAL A 76 -10.58 -8.15 -2.72
N LYS A 77 -11.28 -8.75 -1.76
CA LYS A 77 -11.41 -8.22 -0.40
C LYS A 77 -11.65 -9.32 0.62
N SER A 78 -11.31 -9.04 1.86
CA SER A 78 -11.74 -9.84 3.01
C SER A 78 -13.19 -9.55 3.39
N GLY A 79 -13.70 -10.29 4.39
CA GLY A 79 -14.91 -9.90 5.11
C GLY A 79 -14.67 -8.70 6.03
N GLU A 80 -15.75 -8.03 6.44
CA GLU A 80 -15.66 -6.91 7.38
C GLU A 80 -15.06 -7.34 8.72
N ASN A 81 -14.26 -6.45 9.32
CA ASN A 81 -13.47 -6.64 10.54
C ASN A 81 -12.47 -7.81 10.47
N SER A 82 -12.09 -8.21 9.26
CA SER A 82 -11.02 -9.19 9.01
C SER A 82 -9.90 -8.52 8.22
N PHE A 83 -8.68 -8.55 8.77
CA PHE A 83 -7.52 -7.83 8.22
C PHE A 83 -6.36 -8.77 7.88
N PRO A 84 -6.56 -9.81 7.05
CA PRO A 84 -5.47 -10.68 6.65
C PRO A 84 -4.48 -9.93 5.74
N GLU A 85 -3.28 -10.47 5.57
CA GLU A 85 -2.35 -9.97 4.56
C GLU A 85 -2.95 -10.08 3.14
N PRO A 86 -2.65 -9.15 2.21
CA PRO A 86 -3.23 -9.13 0.88
C PRO A 86 -3.06 -10.43 0.07
N GLU A 87 -1.97 -11.17 0.27
CA GLU A 87 -1.70 -12.47 -0.33
C GLU A 87 -2.79 -13.48 0.04
N THR A 88 -3.30 -13.41 1.27
CA THR A 88 -4.36 -14.30 1.78
C THR A 88 -5.68 -14.10 1.01
N ILE A 89 -5.97 -12.86 0.60
CA ILE A 89 -7.11 -12.54 -0.27
C ILE A 89 -6.78 -12.69 -1.77
N LYS A 90 -5.61 -13.26 -2.09
CA LYS A 90 -5.12 -13.53 -3.45
C LYS A 90 -4.81 -12.29 -4.27
N SER A 91 -4.43 -11.19 -3.61
CA SER A 91 -3.87 -10.02 -4.28
C SER A 91 -2.66 -10.44 -5.13
N GLN A 92 -2.60 -9.95 -6.37
CA GLN A 92 -1.50 -10.19 -7.31
C GLN A 92 -0.45 -9.06 -7.24
N GLY A 93 -0.81 -7.92 -6.66
CA GLY A 93 0.00 -6.72 -6.60
C GLY A 93 -0.72 -5.54 -7.22
N GLY A 94 0.04 -4.55 -7.70
CA GLY A 94 -0.48 -3.30 -8.22
C GLY A 94 0.57 -2.46 -8.92
N HIS A 95 0.12 -1.36 -9.52
CA HIS A 95 1.00 -0.41 -10.18
C HIS A 95 1.61 0.54 -9.17
N VAL A 96 2.92 0.75 -9.28
CA VAL A 96 3.68 1.76 -8.53
C VAL A 96 4.31 2.73 -9.53
N GLY A 97 3.90 3.99 -9.45
CA GLY A 97 4.49 5.09 -10.20
C GLY A 97 5.70 5.65 -9.48
N LEU A 98 6.77 5.94 -10.21
CA LEU A 98 8.04 6.40 -9.65
C LEU A 98 8.28 7.89 -9.97
N VAL A 99 9.28 8.49 -9.33
CA VAL A 99 9.65 9.91 -9.51
C VAL A 99 9.98 10.27 -10.95
N ASP A 100 10.57 9.33 -11.72
CA ASP A 100 10.87 9.54 -13.14
C ASP A 100 9.65 9.52 -14.06
N GLY A 101 8.45 9.29 -13.52
CA GLY A 101 7.20 9.19 -14.26
C GLY A 101 6.92 7.82 -14.87
N SER A 102 7.82 6.84 -14.68
CA SER A 102 7.55 5.45 -15.04
C SER A 102 6.51 4.83 -14.10
N VAL A 103 5.81 3.81 -14.59
CA VAL A 103 4.84 3.03 -13.81
C VAL A 103 5.17 1.56 -14.00
N ASN A 104 5.39 0.86 -12.89
CA ASN A 104 5.80 -0.53 -12.87
C ASN A 104 4.78 -1.39 -12.14
N TRP A 105 4.49 -2.56 -12.69
CA TRP A 105 3.76 -3.59 -11.95
C TRP A 105 4.68 -4.19 -10.88
N ARG A 106 4.26 -4.15 -9.62
CA ARG A 106 4.93 -4.81 -8.50
C ARG A 106 4.08 -5.99 -8.04
N LYS A 107 4.70 -7.16 -7.89
CA LYS A 107 3.99 -8.33 -7.36
C LYS A 107 3.68 -8.10 -5.90
N GLN A 108 2.57 -8.65 -5.42
CA GLN A 108 2.19 -8.53 -4.01
C GLN A 108 3.32 -8.97 -3.06
N SER A 109 4.02 -10.06 -3.40
CA SER A 109 5.15 -10.60 -2.62
C SER A 109 6.40 -9.72 -2.59
N GLU A 110 6.45 -8.66 -3.40
CA GLU A 110 7.57 -7.70 -3.47
C GLU A 110 7.22 -6.37 -2.78
N MET A 111 5.94 -6.16 -2.46
CA MET A 111 5.46 -4.94 -1.82
C MET A 111 5.64 -5.02 -0.31
N ARG A 112 5.87 -3.87 0.32
CA ARG A 112 6.09 -3.77 1.76
C ARG A 112 4.90 -3.10 2.44
N PRO A 113 4.51 -3.56 3.64
CA PRO A 113 3.48 -2.88 4.42
C PRO A 113 4.02 -1.52 4.90
N HIS A 114 3.20 -0.49 4.86
CA HIS A 114 3.54 0.85 5.34
C HIS A 114 2.35 1.47 6.07
N ASN A 115 2.62 2.27 7.11
CA ASN A 115 1.56 3.00 7.82
C ASN A 115 0.96 4.08 6.91
N ALA A 116 -0.21 3.84 6.33
CA ALA A 116 -0.91 4.83 5.49
C ALA A 116 -1.70 5.89 6.30
N THR A 117 -1.61 5.84 7.64
CA THR A 117 -2.27 6.73 8.60
C THR A 117 -1.30 7.18 9.70
N ILE A 118 -1.78 7.92 10.71
CA ILE A 118 -0.99 8.41 11.84
C ILE A 118 -0.22 7.29 12.57
N PRO A 119 0.82 7.61 13.38
CA PRO A 119 1.84 6.66 13.84
C PRO A 119 1.36 5.41 14.61
N SER A 120 0.11 5.37 15.07
CA SER A 120 -0.49 4.19 15.71
C SER A 120 -1.15 3.21 14.72
N GLY A 121 -1.11 3.48 13.41
CA GLY A 121 -1.44 2.57 12.31
C GLY A 121 -2.87 2.01 12.34
N ARG A 122 -3.84 2.69 11.71
CA ARG A 122 -5.17 2.10 11.46
C ARG A 122 -5.29 1.49 10.07
N ILE A 123 -4.68 2.13 9.09
CA ILE A 123 -4.62 1.64 7.70
C ILE A 123 -3.16 1.35 7.38
N ILE A 124 -2.90 0.13 6.91
CA ILE A 124 -1.62 -0.28 6.35
C ILE A 124 -1.79 -0.40 4.85
N GLY A 125 -1.00 0.36 4.09
CA GLY A 125 -0.91 0.27 2.64
C GLY A 125 0.25 -0.61 2.20
N TYR A 126 0.24 -1.06 0.94
CA TYR A 126 1.29 -1.90 0.37
C TYR A 126 1.82 -1.28 -0.92
N TRP A 127 3.13 -1.04 -0.96
CA TRP A 127 3.86 -0.59 -2.14
C TRP A 127 5.34 -0.99 -2.08
#